data_AF-A0A523YDI8-F1
#
_entry.id   AF-A0A523YDI8-F1
#
_cell.length_a   1.000
_cell.length_b   1.000
_cell.length_c   1.000
_cell.angle_alpha   90.00
_cell.angle_beta   90.00
_cell.angle_gamma   90.00
#
_symmetry.space_group_name_H-M   'P 1'
#
loop_
_entity.id
_entity.type
_entity.pdbx_description
1 polymer ?
#
loop_
_entity_poly.entity_id
_entity_poly.type
_entity_poly.pdbx_seq_one_letter_code
_entity_poly.pdbx_strand_id
1 'polypeptide(L)'
;MTVLENYNGRSFPDKSKRYETKDRMIAGQTPNKVWLYTVDVCEDVESGKTLLRLVRWVARVENGDSSTKIWRFGGAYNLRSLSHWDAISRTVDALLHEGIPLKETGILKPHEIESQTIQSKEEEINVLESLLNRERTALVSHKAQLRKSKQRIIEMRSHIGDYRETLKEFKTLVERFSTNERKIHEFIERERPFWVFGLEYVAIRSKVAFPPPPRRKKYEFDLMLDRFDRFMDLVELKGPNENLFSRRTKHRFKINQSLSVALGQVIAYLSECDKIRRKTLVRPNALIVIGNKKTDDPTQRRLLASHMSRVEILTYTDLLKHGEQLLKHIEGKKL
;
A
#
# COMPACT_ATOMS: atom_id res chain seq x y z
N MET A 1 -16.08 28.70 44.41
CA MET A 1 -17.33 28.37 43.72
C MET A 1 -18.42 28.42 44.76
N THR A 2 -19.54 29.08 44.48
CA THR A 2 -20.64 29.24 45.43
C THR A 2 -21.77 28.33 44.95
N VAL A 3 -22.16 27.35 45.76
CA VAL A 3 -23.24 26.43 45.40
C VAL A 3 -24.51 27.26 45.19
N LEU A 4 -25.19 27.08 44.06
CA LEU A 4 -26.47 27.73 43.80
C LEU A 4 -27.55 27.17 44.73
N GLU A 5 -27.90 27.92 45.77
CA GLU A 5 -28.86 27.51 46.81
C GLU A 5 -30.33 27.77 46.42
N ASN A 6 -30.58 28.72 45.51
CA ASN A 6 -31.91 29.08 45.03
C ASN A 6 -31.90 29.33 43.52
N TYR A 7 -32.98 28.94 42.84
CA TYR A 7 -33.23 29.34 41.46
C TYR A 7 -34.71 29.59 41.21
N ASN A 8 -35.04 30.75 40.61
CA ASN A 8 -36.41 31.19 40.31
C ASN A 8 -37.35 31.16 41.54
N GLY A 9 -36.84 31.64 42.68
CA GLY A 9 -37.60 31.74 43.93
C GLY A 9 -37.90 30.39 44.58
N ARG A 10 -37.11 29.35 44.25
CA ARG A 10 -37.20 28.02 44.85
C ARG A 10 -35.85 27.58 45.37
N SER A 11 -35.82 27.10 46.61
CA SER A 11 -34.60 26.56 47.20
C SER A 11 -34.36 25.12 46.74
N PHE A 12 -33.08 24.73 46.70
CA PHE A 12 -32.70 23.34 46.56
C PHE A 12 -32.55 22.73 47.96
N PRO A 13 -33.39 21.76 48.34
CA PRO A 13 -33.24 21.08 49.61
C PRO A 13 -31.94 20.27 49.63
N ASP A 14 -31.07 20.61 50.57
CA ASP A 14 -29.77 19.98 50.91
C ASP A 14 -29.95 18.51 51.36
N LYS A 15 -28.97 17.59 51.44
CA LYS A 15 -27.79 17.21 50.63
C LYS A 15 -27.98 15.71 50.33
N SER A 16 -27.51 15.21 49.19
CA SER A 16 -27.44 13.76 49.00
C SER A 16 -26.53 13.16 50.07
N LYS A 17 -26.97 12.13 50.81
CA LYS A 17 -26.12 11.46 51.82
C LYS A 17 -24.81 10.89 51.24
N ARG A 18 -24.78 10.63 49.93
CA ARG A 18 -23.65 10.03 49.22
C ARG A 18 -22.77 11.06 48.49
N TYR A 19 -23.30 12.24 48.17
CA TYR A 19 -22.61 13.20 47.32
C TYR A 19 -22.71 14.60 47.90
N GLU A 20 -21.55 15.21 48.10
CA GLU A 20 -21.44 16.60 48.53
C GLU A 20 -21.31 17.49 47.29
N THR A 21 -22.31 18.34 47.02
CA THR A 21 -22.27 19.29 45.91
C THR A 21 -21.32 20.44 46.25
N LYS A 22 -20.27 20.61 45.43
CA LYS A 22 -19.28 21.69 45.51
C LYS A 22 -19.62 22.86 44.60
N ASP A 23 -20.30 22.61 43.49
CA ASP A 23 -20.79 23.63 42.57
C ASP A 23 -22.07 23.17 41.86
N ARG A 24 -22.91 24.11 41.42
CA ARG A 24 -24.16 23.82 40.70
C ARG A 24 -24.41 24.85 39.61
N MET A 25 -24.53 24.36 38.39
CA MET A 25 -24.85 25.17 37.22
C MET A 25 -26.20 24.77 36.62
N ILE A 26 -26.97 25.74 36.15
CA ILE A 26 -28.24 25.47 35.45
C ILE A 26 -27.93 24.95 34.04
N ALA A 27 -28.40 23.75 33.73
CA ALA A 27 -28.29 23.16 32.40
C ALA A 27 -29.50 23.53 31.53
N GLY A 28 -30.67 23.68 32.15
CA GLY A 28 -31.85 24.26 31.51
C GLY A 28 -33.15 23.94 32.23
N GLN A 29 -34.22 24.60 31.81
CA GLN A 29 -35.54 24.51 32.44
C GLN A 29 -36.61 24.28 31.38
N THR A 30 -37.59 23.41 31.65
CA THR A 30 -38.69 23.18 30.71
C THR A 30 -39.57 24.43 30.59
N PRO A 31 -40.24 24.68 29.45
CA PRO A 31 -41.06 25.88 29.24
C PRO A 31 -42.15 26.10 30.29
N ASN A 32 -42.77 25.00 30.76
CA ASN A 32 -43.78 25.03 31.82
C ASN A 32 -43.21 25.23 33.24
N LYS A 33 -41.90 25.38 33.38
CA LYS A 33 -41.16 25.59 34.65
C LYS A 33 -41.35 24.47 35.69
N VAL A 34 -41.83 23.30 35.27
CA VAL A 34 -42.04 22.14 36.16
C VAL A 34 -40.74 21.39 36.41
N TRP A 35 -39.87 21.29 35.41
CA TRP A 35 -38.61 20.55 35.51
C TRP A 35 -37.42 21.48 35.31
N LEU A 36 -36.37 21.23 36.10
CA LEU A 36 -35.10 21.92 36.02
C LEU A 36 -33.99 20.89 35.97
N TYR A 37 -33.02 21.09 35.07
CA TYR A 37 -31.83 20.27 34.98
C TYR A 37 -30.62 21.09 35.41
N THR A 38 -29.79 20.51 36.26
CA THR A 38 -28.53 21.12 36.70
C THR A 38 -27.36 20.18 36.46
N VAL A 39 -26.19 20.77 36.25
CA VAL A 39 -24.92 20.06 36.34
C VAL A 39 -24.31 20.41 37.67
N ASP A 40 -24.20 19.41 38.53
CA ASP A 40 -23.61 19.52 39.84
C ASP A 40 -22.18 18.96 39.79
N VAL A 41 -21.21 19.74 40.25
CA VAL A 41 -19.88 19.23 40.61
C VAL A 41 -20.02 18.67 42.02
N CYS A 42 -19.82 17.36 42.17
CA CYS A 42 -19.96 16.69 43.45
C CYS A 42 -18.70 15.94 43.84
N GLU A 43 -18.51 15.75 45.14
CA GLU A 43 -17.56 14.81 45.70
C GLU A 43 -18.34 13.61 46.28
N ASP A 44 -17.96 12.38 45.92
CA ASP A 44 -18.54 11.19 46.53
C ASP A 44 -17.94 11.03 47.94
N VAL A 45 -18.80 11.07 48.96
CA VAL A 45 -18.41 11.13 50.38
C VAL A 45 -17.61 9.89 50.81
N GLU A 46 -17.86 8.73 50.21
CA GLU A 46 -17.15 7.49 50.57
C GLU A 46 -15.77 7.40 49.91
N SER A 47 -15.66 7.87 48.66
CA SER A 47 -14.44 7.68 47.86
C SER A 47 -13.54 8.92 47.74
N GLY A 48 -14.04 10.10 48.13
CA GLY A 48 -13.35 11.39 47.95
C GLY A 48 -13.17 11.80 46.49
N LYS A 49 -13.77 11.07 45.53
CA LYS A 49 -13.62 11.36 44.11
C LYS A 49 -14.57 12.46 43.68
N THR A 50 -14.04 13.47 42.99
CA THR A 50 -14.83 14.49 42.31
C THR A 50 -15.46 13.92 41.04
N LEU A 51 -16.74 14.16 40.83
CA LEU A 51 -17.47 13.79 39.63
C LEU A 51 -18.48 14.88 39.23
N LEU A 52 -18.87 14.88 37.96
CA LEU A 52 -19.96 15.70 37.46
C LEU A 52 -21.27 14.88 37.46
N ARG A 53 -22.38 15.53 37.80
CA ARG A 53 -23.71 14.87 37.85
C ARG A 53 -24.73 15.73 37.13
N LEU A 54 -25.44 15.15 36.16
CA LEU A 54 -26.67 15.76 35.66
C LEU A 54 -27.79 15.41 36.63
N VAL A 55 -28.41 16.42 37.23
CA VAL A 55 -29.49 16.26 38.21
C VAL A 55 -30.78 16.81 37.64
N ARG A 56 -31.86 16.04 37.75
CA ARG A 56 -33.22 16.48 37.41
C ARG A 56 -33.96 16.86 38.67
N TRP A 57 -34.56 18.04 38.64
CA TRP A 57 -35.35 18.62 39.72
C TRP A 57 -36.79 18.84 39.27
N VAL A 58 -37.72 18.77 40.23
CA VAL A 58 -39.16 18.97 40.02
C VAL A 58 -39.65 20.10 40.91
N ALA A 59 -40.34 21.08 40.33
CA ALA A 59 -40.94 22.15 41.10
C ALA A 59 -42.05 21.59 42.00
N ARG A 60 -41.95 21.85 43.31
CA ARG A 60 -42.97 21.48 44.29
C ARG A 60 -43.22 22.62 45.27
N VAL A 61 -44.40 22.62 45.86
CA VAL A 61 -44.74 23.40 47.05
C VAL A 61 -44.47 22.48 48.25
N GLU A 62 -43.83 23.00 49.28
CA GLU A 62 -43.56 22.23 50.49
C GLU A 62 -44.88 21.89 51.21
N ASN A 63 -44.98 20.67 51.73
CA ASN A 63 -46.24 20.14 52.26
C ASN A 63 -46.77 21.04 53.40
N GLY A 64 -47.94 21.66 53.18
CA GLY A 64 -48.64 22.44 54.19
C GLY A 64 -48.32 23.94 54.22
N ASP A 65 -47.35 24.41 53.41
CA ASP A 65 -47.01 25.83 53.31
C ASP A 65 -46.95 26.26 51.83
N SER A 66 -47.98 26.97 51.39
CA SER A 66 -48.08 27.48 50.02
C SER A 66 -47.05 28.57 49.70
N SER A 67 -46.41 29.15 50.73
CA SER A 67 -45.40 30.18 50.57
C SER A 67 -44.02 29.62 50.24
N THR A 68 -43.75 28.37 50.64
CA THR A 68 -42.43 27.75 50.44
C THR A 68 -42.40 26.87 49.18
N LYS A 69 -41.59 27.29 48.20
CA LYS A 69 -41.42 26.58 46.92
C LYS A 69 -40.03 25.98 46.84
N ILE A 70 -39.94 24.71 46.45
CA ILE A 70 -38.68 23.95 46.44
C ILE A 70 -38.47 23.23 45.12
N TRP A 71 -37.20 22.92 44.83
CA TRP A 71 -36.78 22.00 43.78
C TRP A 71 -36.60 20.61 44.38
N ARG A 72 -37.56 19.70 44.17
CA ARG A 72 -37.45 18.32 44.68
C ARG A 72 -36.58 17.47 43.75
N PHE A 73 -35.62 16.73 44.32
CA PHE A 73 -34.79 15.79 43.57
C PHE A 73 -35.65 14.74 42.86
N GLY A 74 -35.49 14.63 41.54
CA GLY A 74 -36.22 13.70 40.68
C GLY A 74 -35.37 12.60 40.05
N GLY A 75 -34.04 12.64 40.22
CA GLY A 75 -33.07 11.68 39.70
C GLY A 75 -31.74 12.34 39.32
N ALA A 76 -30.66 11.55 39.24
CA ALA A 76 -29.37 12.04 38.80
C ALA A 76 -28.58 10.98 38.02
N TYR A 77 -27.70 11.44 37.14
CA TYR A 77 -26.81 10.61 36.34
C TYR A 77 -25.36 11.09 36.48
N ASN A 78 -24.45 10.17 36.78
CA ASN A 78 -23.03 10.48 36.96
C ASN A 78 -22.31 10.48 35.61
N LEU A 79 -21.60 11.57 35.31
CA LEU A 79 -20.77 11.72 34.12
C LEU A 79 -19.39 11.12 34.41
N ARG A 80 -18.94 10.19 33.55
CA ARG A 80 -17.67 9.45 33.73
C ARG A 80 -16.59 9.79 32.71
N SER A 81 -16.94 10.49 31.64
CA SER A 81 -16.01 10.89 30.58
C SER A 81 -16.49 12.16 29.87
N LEU A 82 -15.59 12.82 29.14
CA LEU A 82 -15.93 13.97 28.29
C LEU A 82 -16.87 13.59 27.14
N SER A 83 -16.78 12.37 26.60
CA SER A 83 -17.74 11.87 25.60
C SER A 83 -19.15 11.69 26.18
N HIS A 84 -19.29 11.34 27.47
CA HIS A 84 -20.59 11.32 28.14
C HIS A 84 -21.17 12.73 28.26
N TRP A 85 -20.34 13.76 28.43
CA TRP A 85 -20.77 15.15 28.48
C TRP A 85 -21.43 15.58 27.17
N ASP A 86 -20.77 15.35 26.03
CA ASP A 86 -21.32 15.77 24.72
C ASP A 86 -22.61 15.02 24.35
N ALA A 87 -22.73 13.76 24.75
CA ALA A 87 -23.96 12.98 24.58
C ALA A 87 -25.09 13.53 25.46
N ILE A 88 -24.78 13.89 26.70
CA ILE A 88 -25.76 14.38 27.66
C ILE A 88 -26.17 15.82 27.38
N SER A 89 -25.26 16.70 26.96
CA SER A 89 -25.58 18.06 26.52
C SER A 89 -26.60 18.02 25.38
N ARG A 90 -26.34 17.22 24.34
CA ARG A 90 -27.27 17.02 23.23
C ARG A 90 -28.63 16.47 23.67
N THR A 91 -28.64 15.57 24.66
CA THR A 91 -29.87 15.01 25.22
C THR A 91 -30.66 16.05 26.02
N VAL A 92 -29.98 16.86 26.82
CA VAL A 92 -30.60 17.95 27.59
C VAL A 92 -31.17 19.00 26.64
N ASP A 93 -30.42 19.39 25.61
CA ASP A 93 -30.88 20.33 24.58
C ASP A 93 -32.14 19.79 23.86
N ALA A 94 -32.15 18.51 23.46
CA ALA A 94 -33.32 17.89 22.83
C ALA A 94 -34.54 17.81 23.77
N LEU A 95 -34.34 17.46 25.04
CA LEU A 95 -35.40 17.39 26.05
C LEU A 95 -35.99 18.76 26.41
N LEU A 96 -35.18 19.81 26.37
CA LEU A 96 -35.60 21.18 26.65
C LEU A 96 -36.40 21.79 25.50
N HIS A 97 -36.09 21.40 24.26
CA HIS A 97 -36.69 22.01 23.06
C HIS A 97 -37.92 21.26 22.51
N GLU A 98 -38.00 19.92 22.63
CA GLU A 98 -39.01 19.16 21.87
C GLU A 98 -39.93 18.25 22.71
N GLY A 99 -39.69 18.08 24.01
CA GLY A 99 -40.56 17.24 24.86
C GLY A 99 -40.59 15.75 24.49
N ILE A 100 -39.60 15.27 23.71
CA ILE A 100 -39.56 13.92 23.14
C ILE A 100 -39.15 12.88 24.19
N PRO A 101 -39.82 11.71 24.26
CA PRO A 101 -39.40 10.58 25.09
C PRO A 101 -38.02 10.04 24.67
N LEU A 102 -37.12 9.82 25.63
CA LEU A 102 -35.74 9.34 25.42
C LEU A 102 -35.57 8.17 24.43
N LYS A 103 -36.57 7.28 24.31
CA LYS A 103 -36.51 6.11 23.41
C LYS A 103 -36.58 6.45 21.92
N GLU A 104 -37.16 7.59 21.55
CA GLU A 104 -37.37 7.98 20.15
C GLU A 104 -36.21 8.78 19.55
N THR A 105 -35.23 9.16 20.38
CA THR A 105 -34.10 10.02 19.97
C THR A 105 -33.00 9.28 19.20
N GLY A 106 -33.01 7.94 19.15
CA GLY A 106 -31.95 7.14 18.51
C GLY A 106 -30.58 7.21 19.21
N ILE A 107 -30.52 7.79 20.41
CA ILE A 107 -29.27 7.97 21.17
C ILE A 107 -28.90 6.65 21.86
N LEU A 108 -27.75 6.10 21.45
CA LEU A 108 -27.17 4.89 22.03
C LEU A 108 -26.71 5.13 23.47
N LYS A 109 -26.92 4.14 24.34
CA LYS A 109 -26.45 4.19 25.72
C LYS A 109 -24.91 4.16 25.73
N PRO A 110 -24.25 4.72 26.74
CA PRO A 110 -22.78 4.80 26.74
C PRO A 110 -22.04 3.47 26.60
N HIS A 111 -22.58 2.37 27.15
CA HIS A 111 -22.00 1.04 26.96
C HIS A 111 -22.13 0.53 25.51
N GLU A 112 -23.14 0.98 24.76
CA GLU A 112 -23.32 0.65 23.34
C GLU A 112 -22.31 1.44 22.48
N ILE A 113 -22.03 2.71 22.83
CA ILE A 113 -20.96 3.53 22.21
C ILE A 113 -19.58 2.91 22.50
N GLU A 114 -19.34 2.52 23.74
CA GLU A 114 -18.08 1.86 24.15
C GLU A 114 -17.90 0.53 23.42
N SER A 115 -18.95 -0.28 23.30
CA SER A 115 -18.92 -1.55 22.56
C SER A 115 -18.62 -1.34 21.06
N GLN A 116 -19.27 -0.35 20.42
CA GLN A 116 -18.99 -0.02 19.02
C GLN A 116 -17.56 0.52 18.82
N THR A 117 -17.06 1.30 19.78
CA THR A 117 -15.68 1.82 19.74
C THR A 117 -14.66 0.68 19.88
N ILE A 118 -14.91 -0.27 20.78
CA ILE A 118 -14.07 -1.46 20.96
C ILE A 118 -14.07 -2.29 19.67
N GLN A 119 -15.25 -2.58 19.10
CA GLN A 119 -15.37 -3.35 17.87
C GLN A 119 -14.62 -2.69 16.69
N SER A 120 -14.76 -1.37 16.52
CA SER A 120 -14.04 -0.63 15.47
C SER A 120 -12.51 -0.70 15.66
N LYS A 121 -12.03 -0.63 16.91
CA LYS A 121 -10.59 -0.77 17.20
C LYS A 121 -10.10 -2.20 16.98
N GLU A 122 -10.90 -3.21 17.28
CA GLU A 122 -10.57 -4.61 17.00
C GLU A 122 -10.44 -4.86 15.48
N GLU A 123 -11.34 -4.28 14.67
CA GLU A 123 -11.22 -4.31 13.21
C GLU A 123 -9.94 -3.63 12.72
N GLU A 124 -9.59 -2.47 13.26
CA GLU A 124 -8.33 -1.78 12.94
C GLU A 124 -7.10 -2.62 13.31
N ILE A 125 -7.09 -3.24 14.51
CA ILE A 125 -6.03 -4.14 14.94
C ILE A 125 -5.90 -5.32 13.98
N ASN A 126 -7.00 -5.96 13.60
CA ASN A 126 -7.00 -7.09 12.66
C ASN A 126 -6.43 -6.70 11.29
N VAL A 127 -6.76 -5.51 10.79
CA VAL A 127 -6.19 -4.98 9.54
C VAL A 127 -4.69 -4.73 9.68
N LEU A 128 -4.25 -4.12 10.79
CA LEU A 128 -2.84 -3.86 11.05
C LEU A 128 -2.03 -5.15 11.20
N GLU A 129 -2.56 -6.17 11.87
CA GLU A 129 -1.93 -7.49 12.01
C GLU A 129 -1.78 -8.19 10.66
N SER A 130 -2.79 -8.11 9.80
CA SER A 130 -2.75 -8.63 8.43
C SER A 130 -1.65 -7.96 7.60
N LEU A 131 -1.55 -6.63 7.67
CA LEU A 131 -0.48 -5.86 7.01
C LEU A 131 0.90 -6.23 7.57
N LEU A 132 1.03 -6.32 8.89
CA LEU A 132 2.29 -6.70 9.54
C LEU A 132 2.76 -8.10 9.11
N ASN A 133 1.85 -9.06 9.02
CA ASN A 133 2.17 -10.42 8.56
C ASN A 133 2.59 -10.46 7.09
N ARG A 134 1.96 -9.64 6.23
CA ARG A 134 2.37 -9.48 4.83
C ARG A 134 3.79 -8.93 4.72
N GLU A 135 4.11 -7.88 5.48
CA GLU A 135 5.44 -7.28 5.49
C GLU A 135 6.52 -8.23 6.04
N ARG A 136 6.21 -8.97 7.12
CA ARG A 136 7.11 -10.02 7.64
C ARG A 136 7.42 -11.08 6.59
N THR A 137 6.41 -11.53 5.85
CA THR A 137 6.57 -12.52 4.78
C THR A 137 7.43 -11.97 3.64
N ALA A 138 7.20 -10.72 3.23
CA ALA A 138 8.00 -10.04 2.22
C ALA A 138 9.47 -9.90 2.66
N LEU A 139 9.72 -9.53 3.92
CA LEU A 139 11.07 -9.40 4.47
C LEU A 139 11.83 -10.73 4.50
N VAL A 140 11.16 -11.82 4.89
CA VAL A 140 11.76 -13.17 4.88
C VAL A 140 12.14 -13.57 3.45
N SER A 141 11.24 -13.35 2.49
CA SER A 141 11.51 -13.61 1.06
C SER A 141 12.71 -12.80 0.56
N HIS A 142 12.74 -11.49 0.84
CA HIS A 142 13.82 -10.59 0.44
C HIS A 142 15.17 -11.00 1.06
N LYS A 143 15.20 -11.38 2.34
CA LYS A 143 16.42 -11.91 2.99
C LYS A 143 16.91 -13.20 2.33
N ALA A 144 16.00 -14.10 1.96
CA ALA A 144 16.36 -15.33 1.24
C ALA A 144 16.93 -15.03 -0.15
N GLN A 145 16.34 -14.07 -0.88
CA GLN A 145 16.86 -13.59 -2.16
C GLN A 145 18.28 -13.02 -2.01
N LEU A 146 18.50 -12.12 -1.05
CA LEU A 146 19.82 -11.55 -0.78
C LEU A 146 20.89 -12.61 -0.48
N ARG A 147 20.54 -13.65 0.30
CA ARG A 147 21.47 -14.78 0.57
C ARG A 147 21.85 -15.51 -0.72
N LYS A 148 20.87 -15.81 -1.59
CA LYS A 148 21.13 -16.44 -2.89
C LYS A 148 21.99 -15.56 -3.80
N SER A 149 21.69 -14.26 -3.88
CA SER A 149 22.49 -13.30 -4.65
C SER A 149 23.93 -13.21 -4.14
N LYS A 150 24.14 -13.20 -2.82
CA LYS A 150 25.50 -13.23 -2.22
C LYS A 150 26.26 -14.50 -2.59
N GLN A 151 25.64 -15.67 -2.42
CA GLN A 151 26.25 -16.95 -2.77
C GLN A 151 26.67 -16.98 -4.24
N ARG A 152 25.79 -16.48 -5.11
CA ARG A 152 26.07 -16.38 -6.54
C ARG A 152 27.23 -15.45 -6.86
N ILE A 153 27.33 -14.29 -6.21
CA ILE A 153 28.48 -13.39 -6.39
C ILE A 153 29.79 -14.08 -6.02
N ILE A 154 29.78 -14.92 -4.96
CA ILE A 154 30.96 -15.71 -4.56
C ILE A 154 31.33 -16.73 -5.66
N GLU A 155 30.35 -17.47 -6.18
CA GLU A 155 30.54 -18.42 -7.28
C GLU A 155 31.01 -17.74 -8.57
N MET A 156 30.48 -16.55 -8.87
CA MET A 156 30.91 -15.79 -10.02
C MET A 156 32.34 -15.28 -9.85
N ARG A 157 32.73 -14.93 -8.62
CA ARG A 157 34.09 -14.48 -8.30
C ARG A 157 35.13 -15.58 -8.53
N SER A 158 34.81 -16.84 -8.22
CA SER A 158 35.74 -17.96 -8.44
C SER A 158 35.98 -18.24 -9.92
N HIS A 159 35.06 -17.85 -10.81
CA HIS A 159 35.15 -18.04 -12.27
C HIS A 159 35.29 -16.70 -13.03
N ILE A 160 35.83 -15.67 -12.38
CA ILE A 160 35.87 -14.32 -12.97
C ILE A 160 36.71 -14.22 -14.24
N GLY A 161 37.73 -15.06 -14.38
CA GLY A 161 38.54 -15.16 -15.59
C GLY A 161 37.69 -15.51 -16.81
N ASP A 162 36.88 -16.57 -16.68
CA ASP A 162 36.00 -17.07 -17.73
C ASP A 162 35.00 -15.99 -18.17
N TYR A 163 34.36 -15.31 -17.22
CA TYR A 163 33.41 -14.23 -17.55
C TYR A 163 34.07 -13.05 -18.27
N ARG A 164 35.32 -12.70 -17.92
CA ARG A 164 36.06 -11.65 -18.63
C ARG A 164 36.38 -12.06 -20.07
N GLU A 165 36.75 -13.32 -20.28
CA GLU A 165 37.04 -13.86 -21.60
C GLU A 165 35.78 -13.87 -22.46
N THR A 166 34.67 -14.41 -21.94
CA THR A 166 33.35 -14.38 -22.60
C THR A 166 32.93 -12.94 -22.94
N LEU A 167 33.12 -11.97 -22.03
CA LEU A 167 32.76 -10.58 -22.31
C LEU A 167 33.62 -9.95 -23.39
N LYS A 168 34.92 -10.26 -23.40
CA LYS A 168 35.87 -9.77 -24.41
C LYS A 168 35.53 -10.32 -25.79
N GLU A 169 35.19 -11.60 -25.88
CA GLU A 169 34.72 -12.20 -27.11
C GLU A 169 33.40 -11.57 -27.56
N PHE A 170 32.43 -11.41 -26.65
CA PHE A 170 31.15 -10.79 -26.95
C PHE A 170 31.31 -9.36 -27.49
N LYS A 171 32.20 -8.57 -26.86
CA LYS A 171 32.54 -7.22 -27.30
C LYS A 171 33.11 -7.22 -28.72
N THR A 172 34.07 -8.09 -28.97
CA THR A 172 34.69 -8.25 -30.30
C THR A 172 33.64 -8.64 -31.35
N LEU A 173 32.70 -9.50 -30.98
CA LEU A 173 31.62 -9.93 -31.87
C LEU A 173 30.67 -8.77 -32.19
N VAL A 174 30.24 -8.00 -31.19
CA VAL A 174 29.33 -6.86 -31.36
C VAL A 174 29.95 -5.72 -32.16
N GLU A 175 31.26 -5.48 -32.01
CA GLU A 175 31.96 -4.39 -32.70
C GLU A 175 32.25 -4.67 -34.19
N ARG A 176 32.20 -5.94 -34.62
CA ARG A 176 32.39 -6.34 -36.01
C ARG A 176 31.17 -5.96 -36.87
N PHE A 177 31.41 -5.19 -37.92
CA PHE A 177 30.35 -4.78 -38.85
C PHE A 177 29.71 -5.96 -39.61
N SER A 178 30.46 -7.05 -39.82
CA SER A 178 29.97 -8.27 -40.47
C SER A 178 29.20 -9.21 -39.54
N THR A 179 28.95 -8.80 -38.29
CA THR A 179 28.16 -9.57 -37.33
C THR A 179 26.68 -9.36 -37.59
N ASN A 180 25.98 -10.49 -37.75
CA ASN A 180 24.54 -10.57 -37.92
C ASN A 180 23.90 -11.30 -36.73
N GLU A 181 22.57 -11.36 -36.72
CA GLU A 181 21.77 -12.02 -35.68
C GLU A 181 22.20 -13.47 -35.43
N ARG A 182 22.41 -14.24 -36.51
CA ARG A 182 22.82 -15.65 -36.42
C ARG A 182 24.12 -15.85 -35.63
N LYS A 183 25.16 -15.04 -35.89
CA LYS A 183 26.43 -15.14 -35.15
C LYS A 183 26.28 -14.82 -33.67
N ILE A 184 25.43 -13.86 -33.34
CA ILE A 184 25.11 -13.55 -31.93
C ILE A 184 24.40 -14.74 -31.29
N HIS A 185 23.41 -15.31 -31.98
CA HIS A 185 22.66 -16.44 -31.48
C HIS A 185 23.57 -17.65 -31.20
N GLU A 186 24.44 -18.00 -32.15
CA GLU A 186 25.47 -19.05 -32.01
C GLU A 186 26.39 -18.80 -30.80
N PHE A 187 26.81 -17.55 -30.59
CA PHE A 187 27.60 -17.16 -29.41
C PHE A 187 26.84 -17.35 -28.09
N ILE A 188 25.59 -16.89 -28.03
CA ILE A 188 24.76 -17.00 -26.83
C ILE A 188 24.42 -18.46 -26.50
N GLU A 189 24.16 -19.30 -27.50
CA GLU A 189 23.92 -20.73 -27.31
C GLU A 189 25.14 -21.45 -26.70
N ARG A 190 26.34 -21.07 -27.16
CA ARG A 190 27.61 -21.68 -26.75
C ARG A 190 28.05 -21.21 -25.37
N GLU A 191 28.16 -19.90 -25.17
CA GLU A 191 28.72 -19.30 -23.95
C GLU A 191 27.69 -19.14 -22.82
N ARG A 192 26.40 -19.16 -23.17
CA ARG A 192 25.27 -18.95 -22.23
C ARG A 192 25.46 -17.75 -21.29
N PRO A 193 25.73 -16.53 -21.80
CA PRO A 193 26.07 -15.38 -20.98
C PRO A 193 24.84 -14.73 -20.32
N PHE A 194 23.95 -15.47 -19.65
CA PHE A 194 22.71 -14.93 -19.05
C PHE A 194 22.95 -13.74 -18.11
N TRP A 195 24.14 -13.65 -17.51
CA TRP A 195 24.53 -12.63 -16.54
C TRP A 195 24.72 -11.23 -17.17
N VAL A 196 24.89 -11.14 -18.50
CA VAL A 196 24.93 -9.83 -19.19
C VAL A 196 23.55 -9.17 -19.28
N PHE A 197 22.48 -9.94 -19.07
CA PHE A 197 21.12 -9.41 -19.03
C PHE A 197 20.77 -8.84 -17.65
N GLY A 198 21.38 -9.37 -16.58
CA GLY A 198 21.07 -8.98 -15.20
C GLY A 198 21.45 -10.04 -14.18
N LEU A 199 21.49 -9.65 -12.90
CA LEU A 199 21.80 -10.54 -11.78
C LEU A 199 20.64 -11.44 -11.39
N GLU A 200 19.44 -11.11 -11.84
CA GLU A 200 18.20 -11.82 -11.59
C GLU A 200 18.08 -13.12 -12.38
N TYR A 201 18.73 -13.20 -13.55
CA TYR A 201 18.63 -14.33 -14.46
C TYR A 201 19.60 -15.43 -14.08
N VAL A 202 19.13 -16.66 -13.92
CA VAL A 202 19.91 -17.85 -13.50
C VAL A 202 20.26 -18.77 -14.66
N ALA A 203 19.51 -18.73 -15.75
CA ALA A 203 19.76 -19.56 -16.92
C ALA A 203 19.21 -18.90 -18.19
N ILE A 204 19.67 -19.40 -19.33
CA ILE A 204 19.18 -19.04 -20.65
C ILE A 204 18.87 -20.31 -21.44
N ARG A 205 17.73 -20.32 -22.14
CA ARG A 205 17.27 -21.39 -23.02
C ARG A 205 17.06 -20.82 -24.41
N SER A 206 17.59 -21.48 -25.42
CA SER A 206 17.49 -21.04 -26.82
C SER A 206 16.35 -21.75 -27.56
N LYS A 207 15.77 -21.10 -28.57
CA LYS A 207 14.77 -21.68 -29.50
C LYS A 207 13.60 -22.34 -28.79
N VAL A 208 12.99 -21.57 -27.88
CA VAL A 208 11.96 -22.07 -26.97
C VAL A 208 10.60 -21.86 -27.59
N ALA A 209 9.84 -22.94 -27.73
CA ALA A 209 8.43 -22.85 -28.06
C ALA A 209 7.63 -22.43 -26.82
N PHE A 210 7.06 -21.22 -26.84
CA PHE A 210 6.27 -20.70 -25.72
C PHE A 210 5.08 -19.85 -26.21
N PRO A 211 3.91 -19.92 -25.55
CA PRO A 211 3.54 -20.95 -24.59
C PRO A 211 3.53 -22.36 -25.22
N PRO A 212 3.73 -23.44 -24.43
CA PRO A 212 3.85 -24.80 -24.97
C PRO A 212 2.58 -25.15 -25.76
N PRO A 213 2.69 -25.36 -27.08
CA PRO A 213 1.52 -25.47 -27.93
C PRO A 213 0.84 -26.84 -27.77
N PRO A 214 -0.50 -26.93 -27.89
CA PRO A 214 -1.20 -28.21 -27.86
C PRO A 214 -0.92 -29.07 -29.10
N ARG A 215 -0.71 -28.47 -30.28
CA ARG A 215 -0.26 -29.14 -31.51
C ARG A 215 0.45 -28.12 -32.43
N ARG A 216 1.73 -28.37 -32.76
CA ARG A 216 2.70 -27.56 -33.55
C ARG A 216 3.26 -26.28 -32.89
N LYS A 217 4.56 -26.05 -33.08
CA LYS A 217 5.28 -24.80 -32.71
C LYS A 217 4.63 -23.60 -33.43
N LYS A 218 3.77 -22.84 -32.75
CA LYS A 218 3.24 -21.59 -33.31
C LYS A 218 4.17 -20.39 -33.08
N TYR A 219 4.93 -20.43 -32.00
CA TYR A 219 5.70 -19.29 -31.51
C TYR A 219 7.00 -19.82 -30.91
N GLU A 220 8.12 -19.47 -31.52
CA GLU A 220 9.48 -19.85 -31.09
C GLU A 220 10.27 -18.56 -30.87
N PHE A 221 10.75 -18.38 -29.64
CA PHE A 221 11.59 -17.24 -29.27
C PHE A 221 13.05 -17.61 -29.48
N ASP A 222 13.85 -16.59 -29.79
CA ASP A 222 15.30 -16.76 -29.86
C ASP A 222 15.84 -17.26 -28.53
N LEU A 223 15.45 -16.61 -27.42
CA LEU A 223 15.88 -16.98 -26.08
C LEU A 223 14.76 -16.81 -25.04
N MET A 224 14.92 -17.52 -23.93
CA MET A 224 14.15 -17.37 -22.71
C MET A 224 15.10 -17.33 -21.52
N LEU A 225 14.96 -16.31 -20.70
CA LEU A 225 15.75 -16.10 -19.50
C LEU A 225 14.96 -16.57 -18.29
N ASP A 226 15.54 -17.48 -17.51
CA ASP A 226 14.94 -17.95 -16.27
C ASP A 226 15.43 -17.07 -15.12
N ARG A 227 14.52 -16.57 -14.27
CA ARG A 227 14.86 -15.77 -13.09
C ARG A 227 14.87 -16.60 -11.82
N PHE A 228 15.61 -16.15 -10.81
CA PHE A 228 15.68 -16.85 -9.52
C PHE A 228 14.33 -16.90 -8.77
N ASP A 229 13.41 -15.98 -9.09
CA ASP A 229 12.07 -15.88 -8.52
C ASP A 229 11.05 -16.78 -9.23
N ARG A 230 11.52 -17.63 -10.15
CA ARG A 230 10.73 -18.54 -11.01
C ARG A 230 9.89 -17.83 -12.07
N PHE A 231 10.12 -16.54 -12.29
CA PHE A 231 9.61 -15.85 -13.46
C PHE A 231 10.52 -16.15 -14.65
N MET A 232 10.01 -15.90 -15.83
CA MET A 232 10.76 -16.05 -17.07
C MET A 232 10.50 -14.83 -17.93
N ASP A 233 11.54 -14.38 -18.62
CA ASP A 233 11.47 -13.28 -19.57
C ASP A 233 11.87 -13.79 -20.95
N LEU A 234 11.21 -13.27 -21.98
CA LEU A 234 11.34 -13.71 -23.36
C LEU A 234 12.27 -12.76 -24.10
N VAL A 235 13.18 -13.25 -24.94
CA VAL A 235 14.11 -12.38 -25.68
C VAL A 235 13.99 -12.63 -27.18
N GLU A 236 13.83 -11.54 -27.92
CA GLU A 236 13.95 -11.49 -29.38
C GLU A 236 15.26 -10.76 -29.72
N LEU A 237 16.11 -11.41 -30.52
CA LEU A 237 17.38 -10.87 -30.98
C LEU A 237 17.23 -10.31 -32.39
N LYS A 238 17.95 -9.21 -32.65
CA LYS A 238 18.20 -8.70 -33.99
C LYS A 238 19.69 -8.37 -34.12
N GLY A 239 20.17 -8.07 -35.32
CA GLY A 239 21.60 -7.81 -35.55
C GLY A 239 22.16 -6.62 -34.74
N PRO A 240 23.45 -6.65 -34.34
CA PRO A 240 24.08 -5.56 -33.59
C PRO A 240 24.32 -4.30 -34.43
N ASN A 241 24.27 -4.41 -35.76
CA ASN A 241 24.47 -3.31 -36.69
C ASN A 241 23.14 -2.78 -37.28
N GLU A 242 21.99 -3.26 -36.75
CA GLU A 242 20.68 -2.79 -37.14
C GLU A 242 20.41 -1.38 -36.59
N ASN A 243 19.90 -0.49 -37.44
CA ASN A 243 19.41 0.81 -37.00
C ASN A 243 18.03 0.66 -36.36
N LEU A 244 17.80 1.30 -35.21
CA LEU A 244 16.50 1.24 -34.54
C LEU A 244 15.50 2.25 -35.13
N PHE A 245 16.00 3.43 -35.48
CA PHE A 245 15.18 4.54 -35.98
C PHE A 245 15.77 5.13 -37.26
N SER A 246 14.90 5.60 -38.13
CA SER A 246 15.25 6.44 -39.28
C SER A 246 14.64 7.81 -39.11
N ARG A 247 15.45 8.85 -39.28
CA ARG A 247 14.98 10.23 -39.26
C ARG A 247 14.19 10.53 -40.54
N ARG A 248 12.93 10.92 -40.41
CA ARG A 248 12.08 11.35 -41.55
C ARG A 248 12.10 12.86 -41.73
N THR A 249 12.04 13.61 -40.63
CA THR A 249 12.14 15.07 -40.63
C THR A 249 12.98 15.55 -39.46
N LYS A 250 13.13 16.87 -39.29
CA LYS A 250 13.84 17.44 -38.13
C LYS A 250 13.31 16.92 -36.79
N HIS A 251 12.00 16.69 -36.69
CA HIS A 251 11.30 16.33 -35.45
C HIS A 251 10.55 14.99 -35.49
N ARG A 252 10.63 14.25 -36.61
CA ARG A 252 9.93 12.96 -36.75
C ARG A 252 10.91 11.84 -37.04
N PHE A 253 10.85 10.83 -36.18
CA PHE A 253 11.57 9.57 -36.33
C PHE A 253 10.57 8.47 -36.67
N LYS A 254 10.99 7.54 -37.52
CA LYS A 254 10.25 6.33 -37.86
C LYS A 254 11.01 5.13 -37.29
N ILE A 255 10.27 4.21 -36.66
CA ILE A 255 10.80 2.90 -36.27
C ILE A 255 11.22 2.13 -37.52
N ASN A 256 12.43 1.57 -37.51
CA ASN A 256 12.92 0.77 -38.62
C ASN A 256 12.23 -0.59 -38.73
N GLN A 257 12.32 -1.18 -39.92
CA GLN A 257 11.64 -2.44 -40.21
C GLN A 257 12.03 -3.55 -39.22
N SER A 258 13.32 -3.71 -38.92
CA SER A 258 13.83 -4.74 -38.00
C SER A 258 13.25 -4.61 -36.59
N LEU A 259 13.19 -3.38 -36.04
CA LEU A 259 12.58 -3.13 -34.74
C LEU A 259 11.05 -3.30 -34.79
N SER A 260 10.39 -2.85 -35.86
CA SER A 260 8.93 -3.01 -36.01
C SER A 260 8.53 -4.49 -36.09
N VAL A 261 9.32 -5.32 -36.76
CA VAL A 261 9.09 -6.77 -36.85
C VAL A 261 9.29 -7.43 -35.50
N ALA A 262 10.40 -7.12 -34.80
CA ALA A 262 10.66 -7.63 -33.46
C ALA A 262 9.55 -7.26 -32.46
N LEU A 263 9.06 -6.02 -32.51
CA LEU A 263 7.91 -5.57 -31.71
C LEU A 263 6.64 -6.36 -32.04
N GLY A 264 6.36 -6.57 -33.33
CA GLY A 264 5.21 -7.36 -33.77
C GLY A 264 5.26 -8.79 -33.24
N GLN A 265 6.42 -9.44 -33.31
CA GLN A 265 6.65 -10.77 -32.76
C GLN A 265 6.40 -10.78 -31.24
N VAL A 266 7.09 -9.92 -30.49
CA VAL A 266 6.96 -9.79 -29.03
C VAL A 266 5.52 -9.51 -28.59
N ILE A 267 4.80 -8.62 -29.26
CA ILE A 267 3.41 -8.31 -28.91
C ILE A 267 2.49 -9.51 -29.16
N ALA A 268 2.65 -10.19 -30.31
CA ALA A 268 1.88 -11.39 -30.61
C ALA A 268 2.11 -12.46 -29.54
N TYR A 269 3.36 -12.65 -29.12
CA TYR A 269 3.75 -13.56 -28.08
C TYR A 269 3.14 -13.25 -26.71
N LEU A 270 3.25 -11.99 -26.25
CA LEU A 270 2.66 -11.57 -24.98
C LEU A 270 1.13 -11.73 -25.00
N SER A 271 0.48 -11.43 -26.13
CA SER A 271 -0.96 -11.64 -26.33
C SER A 271 -1.36 -13.11 -26.18
N GLU A 272 -0.57 -14.04 -26.72
CA GLU A 272 -0.82 -15.48 -26.59
C GLU A 272 -0.62 -15.97 -25.15
N CYS A 273 0.37 -15.43 -24.45
CA CYS A 273 0.55 -15.69 -23.01
C CYS A 273 -0.67 -15.21 -22.21
N ASP A 274 -1.24 -14.05 -22.56
CA ASP A 274 -2.41 -13.48 -21.89
C ASP A 274 -3.69 -14.28 -22.14
N LYS A 275 -3.81 -14.96 -23.30
CA LYS A 275 -4.93 -15.87 -23.60
C LYS A 275 -4.89 -17.15 -22.76
N ILE A 276 -3.70 -17.62 -22.39
CA ILE A 276 -3.53 -18.82 -21.57
C ILE A 276 -3.80 -18.46 -20.12
N ARG A 277 -5.05 -18.60 -19.70
CA ARG A 277 -5.49 -18.53 -18.30
C ARG A 277 -5.01 -19.75 -17.51
N ARG A 278 -3.69 -19.95 -17.37
CA ARG A 278 -3.13 -20.88 -16.39
C ARG A 278 -2.88 -20.10 -15.11
N LYS A 279 -3.58 -20.45 -14.02
CA LYS A 279 -3.43 -19.82 -12.68
C LYS A 279 -1.98 -19.80 -12.17
N THR A 280 -1.12 -20.66 -12.72
CA THR A 280 0.28 -20.85 -12.33
C THR A 280 1.29 -20.18 -13.25
N LEU A 281 0.90 -19.72 -14.45
CA LEU A 281 1.83 -19.12 -15.39
C LEU A 281 1.84 -17.61 -15.18
N VAL A 282 2.89 -17.12 -14.54
CA VAL A 282 3.06 -15.68 -14.39
C VAL A 282 3.46 -15.08 -15.73
N ARG A 283 2.92 -13.90 -16.01
CA ARG A 283 3.05 -13.28 -17.33
C ARG A 283 4.50 -12.76 -17.53
N PRO A 284 5.22 -13.16 -18.58
CA PRO A 284 6.64 -12.84 -18.78
C PRO A 284 6.85 -11.40 -19.24
N ASN A 285 8.00 -10.76 -18.96
CA ASN A 285 8.40 -9.59 -19.73
C ASN A 285 9.03 -10.04 -21.05
N ALA A 286 9.12 -9.12 -22.00
CA ALA A 286 9.83 -9.36 -23.25
C ALA A 286 10.94 -8.34 -23.45
N LEU A 287 12.11 -8.82 -23.88
CA LEU A 287 13.29 -8.03 -24.17
C LEU A 287 13.55 -8.11 -25.67
N ILE A 288 13.78 -6.96 -26.30
CA ILE A 288 14.27 -6.88 -27.67
C ILE A 288 15.71 -6.40 -27.60
N VAL A 289 16.65 -7.22 -28.08
CA VAL A 289 18.06 -6.84 -28.18
C VAL A 289 18.41 -6.52 -29.62
N ILE A 290 18.67 -5.25 -29.91
CA ILE A 290 18.89 -4.78 -31.28
C ILE A 290 19.89 -3.63 -31.32
N GLY A 291 20.75 -3.64 -32.33
CA GLY A 291 21.64 -2.51 -32.61
C GLY A 291 22.67 -2.23 -31.51
N ASN A 292 23.39 -1.13 -31.66
CA ASN A 292 24.42 -0.69 -30.73
C ASN A 292 24.34 0.84 -30.56
N LYS A 293 25.20 1.41 -29.71
CA LYS A 293 25.22 2.86 -29.45
C LYS A 293 25.35 3.75 -30.70
N LYS A 294 25.90 3.24 -31.81
CA LYS A 294 26.06 3.97 -33.08
C LYS A 294 24.78 3.94 -33.93
N THR A 295 23.91 2.97 -33.70
CA THR A 295 22.70 2.70 -34.50
C THR A 295 21.39 2.97 -33.72
N ASP A 296 21.53 3.43 -32.47
CA ASP A 296 20.46 3.80 -31.54
C ASP A 296 20.34 5.33 -31.40
N ASP A 297 19.12 5.79 -31.11
CA ASP A 297 18.84 7.11 -30.56
C ASP A 297 18.20 6.88 -29.17
N PRO A 298 18.97 7.05 -28.07
CA PRO A 298 18.49 6.74 -26.73
C PRO A 298 17.23 7.53 -26.32
N THR A 299 17.04 8.73 -26.87
CA THR A 299 15.86 9.56 -26.58
C THR A 299 14.62 8.95 -27.22
N GLN A 300 14.73 8.54 -28.49
CA GLN A 300 13.62 7.90 -29.20
C GLN A 300 13.32 6.52 -28.63
N ARG A 301 14.35 5.75 -28.27
CA ARG A 301 14.16 4.45 -27.60
C ARG A 301 13.43 4.59 -26.27
N ARG A 302 13.82 5.57 -25.45
CA ARG A 302 13.13 5.84 -24.17
C ARG A 302 11.69 6.27 -24.37
N LEU A 303 11.43 7.15 -25.35
CA LEU A 303 10.06 7.56 -25.70
C LEU A 303 9.22 6.36 -26.12
N LEU A 304 9.73 5.51 -27.02
CA LEU A 304 9.05 4.29 -27.44
C LEU A 304 8.79 3.34 -26.27
N ALA A 305 9.80 3.08 -25.44
CA ALA A 305 9.69 2.23 -24.26
C ALA A 305 8.66 2.76 -23.25
N SER A 306 8.50 4.08 -23.11
CA SER A 306 7.51 4.67 -22.20
C SER A 306 6.05 4.34 -22.57
N HIS A 307 5.78 3.98 -23.82
CA HIS A 307 4.46 3.59 -24.31
C HIS A 307 4.22 2.08 -24.30
N MET A 308 5.24 1.28 -23.97
CA MET A 308 5.17 -0.18 -24.03
C MET A 308 5.22 -0.77 -22.62
N SER A 309 4.10 -1.32 -22.16
CA SER A 309 4.10 -2.09 -20.92
C SER A 309 4.76 -3.45 -21.15
N ARG A 310 5.73 -3.83 -20.31
CA ARG A 310 6.37 -5.17 -20.28
C ARG A 310 7.23 -5.52 -21.50
N VAL A 311 7.55 -4.53 -22.34
CA VAL A 311 8.55 -4.68 -23.41
C VAL A 311 9.71 -3.75 -23.11
N GLU A 312 10.90 -4.33 -23.00
CA GLU A 312 12.15 -3.61 -22.83
C GLU A 312 12.97 -3.68 -24.12
N ILE A 313 13.54 -2.56 -24.55
CA ILE A 313 14.39 -2.50 -25.74
C ILE A 313 15.81 -2.17 -25.27
N LEU A 314 16.72 -3.13 -25.45
CA LEU A 314 18.13 -3.04 -25.12
C LEU A 314 18.97 -3.02 -26.38
N THR A 315 20.10 -2.33 -26.32
CA THR A 315 21.15 -2.46 -27.33
C THR A 315 22.20 -3.47 -26.87
N TYR A 316 22.99 -4.02 -27.79
CA TYR A 316 24.14 -4.84 -27.41
C TYR A 316 25.18 -4.05 -26.59
N THR A 317 25.23 -2.72 -26.76
CA THR A 317 26.05 -1.87 -25.90
C THR A 317 25.53 -1.82 -24.47
N ASP A 318 24.21 -1.88 -24.26
CA ASP A 318 23.63 -1.93 -22.92
C ASP A 318 24.01 -3.26 -22.22
N LEU A 319 23.89 -4.38 -22.93
CA LEU A 319 24.33 -5.70 -22.42
C LEU A 319 25.82 -5.74 -22.06
N LEU A 320 26.68 -5.17 -22.92
CA LEU A 320 28.12 -5.07 -22.64
C LEU A 320 28.38 -4.23 -21.38
N LYS A 321 27.69 -3.08 -21.23
CA LYS A 321 27.82 -2.24 -20.04
C LYS A 321 27.35 -2.96 -18.79
N HIS A 322 26.24 -3.70 -18.85
CA HIS A 322 25.77 -4.51 -17.72
C HIS A 322 26.83 -5.53 -17.31
N GLY A 323 27.42 -6.25 -18.28
CA GLY A 323 28.51 -7.18 -18.02
C GLY A 323 29.73 -6.52 -17.40
N GLU A 324 30.21 -5.41 -17.97
CA GLU A 324 31.36 -4.65 -17.47
C GLU A 324 31.13 -4.15 -16.03
N GLN A 325 29.95 -3.61 -15.74
CA GLN A 325 29.57 -3.13 -14.41
C GLN A 325 29.49 -4.27 -13.40
N LEU A 326 28.95 -5.41 -13.80
CA LEU A 326 28.85 -6.58 -12.95
C LEU A 326 30.24 -7.11 -12.57
N LEU A 327 31.12 -7.29 -13.54
CA LEU A 327 32.50 -7.74 -13.27
C LEU A 327 33.23 -6.76 -12.34
N LYS A 328 33.12 -5.45 -12.61
CA LYS A 328 33.68 -4.42 -11.72
C LYS A 328 33.13 -4.52 -10.29
N HIS A 329 31.83 -4.81 -10.14
CA HIS A 329 31.20 -4.96 -8.83
C HIS A 329 31.72 -6.18 -8.06
N ILE A 330 31.89 -7.30 -8.75
CA ILE A 330 32.40 -8.55 -8.18
C ILE A 330 33.87 -8.39 -7.76
N GLU A 331 34.65 -7.63 -8.52
CA GLU A 331 36.06 -7.33 -8.23
C GLU A 331 36.23 -6.38 -7.04
N GLY A 332 35.49 -5.26 -7.07
CA GLY A 332 35.68 -4.14 -6.14
C GLY A 332 35.21 -4.39 -4.71
N LYS A 333 34.34 -5.38 -4.47
CA LYS A 333 33.91 -5.75 -3.11
C LYS A 333 34.89 -6.75 -2.49
N LYS A 334 35.68 -6.30 -1.50
CA LYS A 334 36.08 -7.20 -0.41
C LYS A 334 34.80 -7.47 0.38
N LEU A 335 34.33 -8.72 0.38
CA LEU A 335 33.12 -9.12 1.11
C LEU A 335 33.42 -9.28 2.60
#